data_AF-A0A151MI84-F1
#
_entry.id   AF-A0A151MI84-F1
#
_cell.length_a   1.000
_cell.length_b   1.000
_cell.length_c   1.000
_cell.angle_alpha   90.00
_cell.angle_beta   90.00
_cell.angle_gamma   90.00
#
_symmetry.space_group_name_H-M   'P 1'
#
loop_
_entity.id
_entity.type
_entity.pdbx_description
1 polymer ?
#
loop_
_entity_poly.entity_id
_entity_poly.type
_entity_poly.pdbx_seq_one_letter_code
_entity_poly.pdbx_strand_id
1 'polypeptide(L)'
;MLLRTLHEKTCERIQKAVQKDKLESVDSVSKYSSSAVDVTVCFSLMKELWLQLSWPDATEAFTFITQLVDDISRAAIQYSELIRRKVDKSHHSESGVMTEQLCTILNNVEHVRKFIGHILKDLDWKSLESVVVESCSPGHKRVPKTLDVQWQGIDVDLQRQTKNTIAHLTDKMIGDIKKYIQHISLSPDSIQNDEAVSPLMKYLDDRLIILNDSLVKENLYRVLEDLWGLLLKLIIDALDSNRDVSVEFFGRFYYTLEALVGLFHAEGQGLPLETLWNRDYKVLEEELRLSKCTTNELIEHYYLDKQKWRSTDQSKYGRISVKCYYEASEQKLHVEVLHAADLIALDANGLSDPFVIIELCPHHVFPMVKSQRTQVKAKTLNPVYDELFHFSVAHKQCRRRAACILFTVMDHDWLSSNDFAGEAVMPMNLICGLNELEVSGGLKNVQPTVLKLTRPKANNVKSILKMLEGRMDKEAQEFVKRLKEMEKCMGSAD
;
A
#
# COMPACT_ATOMS: atom_id res chain seq x y z
N MET A 1 41.87 -5.49 -33.39
CA MET A 1 41.34 -5.98 -34.68
C MET A 1 40.53 -7.27 -34.51
N LEU A 2 41.07 -8.29 -33.82
CA LEU A 2 40.40 -9.58 -33.58
C LEU A 2 39.03 -9.48 -32.88
N LEU A 3 38.95 -8.80 -31.73
CA LEU A 3 37.70 -8.65 -30.96
C LEU A 3 36.60 -7.93 -31.75
N ARG A 4 36.95 -6.89 -32.51
CA ARG A 4 36.01 -6.17 -33.38
C ARG A 4 35.41 -7.07 -34.46
N THR A 5 36.24 -7.84 -35.16
CA THR A 5 35.77 -8.80 -36.17
C THR A 5 34.92 -9.92 -35.55
N LEU A 6 35.24 -10.34 -34.32
CA LEU A 6 34.45 -11.32 -33.57
C LEU A 6 33.06 -10.76 -33.23
N HIS A 7 32.99 -9.53 -32.73
CA HIS A 7 31.72 -8.85 -32.44
C HIS A 7 30.86 -8.72 -33.70
N GLU A 8 31.43 -8.23 -34.81
CA GLU A 8 30.72 -8.10 -36.10
C GLU A 8 30.14 -9.44 -36.57
N LYS A 9 30.93 -10.53 -36.56
CA LYS A 9 30.46 -11.88 -36.90
C LYS A 9 29.40 -12.40 -35.95
N THR A 10 29.49 -12.06 -34.66
CA THR A 10 28.50 -12.45 -33.65
C THR A 10 27.16 -11.77 -33.93
N CYS A 11 27.17 -10.47 -34.19
CA CYS A 11 25.97 -9.71 -34.53
C CYS A 11 25.31 -10.22 -35.82
N GLU A 12 26.08 -10.57 -36.85
CA GLU A 12 25.54 -11.19 -38.07
C GLU A 12 24.88 -12.55 -37.82
N ARG A 13 25.49 -13.39 -36.96
CA ARG A 13 24.92 -14.69 -36.60
C ARG A 13 23.62 -14.52 -35.82
N ILE A 14 23.59 -13.62 -34.84
CA ILE A 14 22.39 -13.28 -34.06
C ILE A 14 21.27 -12.81 -34.99
N GLN A 15 21.58 -11.92 -35.95
CA GLN A 15 20.59 -11.43 -36.91
C GLN A 15 20.00 -12.56 -37.76
N LYS A 16 20.84 -13.48 -38.25
CA LYS A 16 20.39 -14.65 -39.03
C LYS A 16 19.56 -15.63 -38.20
N ALA A 17 19.94 -15.86 -36.94
CA ALA A 17 19.21 -16.71 -36.00
C ALA A 17 17.80 -16.14 -35.77
N VAL A 18 17.69 -14.84 -35.44
CA VAL A 18 16.39 -14.17 -35.25
C VAL A 18 15.55 -14.22 -36.52
N GLN A 19 16.14 -14.05 -37.71
CA GLN A 19 15.39 -14.12 -38.97
C GLN A 19 14.76 -15.50 -39.20
N LYS A 20 15.47 -16.58 -38.88
CA LYS A 20 15.00 -17.97 -39.06
C LYS A 20 14.06 -18.45 -37.97
N ASP A 21 14.06 -17.81 -36.82
CA ASP A 21 13.26 -18.21 -35.67
C ASP A 21 11.76 -18.20 -35.96
N LYS A 22 11.03 -19.23 -35.51
CA LYS A 22 9.56 -19.24 -35.62
C LYS A 22 8.86 -18.72 -34.36
N LEU A 23 9.63 -18.42 -33.30
CA LEU A 23 9.13 -18.02 -31.98
C LEU A 23 8.31 -19.11 -31.30
N GLU A 24 8.65 -20.36 -31.60
CA GLU A 24 8.12 -21.57 -30.99
C GLU A 24 9.17 -22.11 -30.00
N SER A 25 8.72 -22.68 -28.89
CA SER A 25 9.60 -23.33 -27.91
C SER A 25 10.36 -24.50 -28.55
N VAL A 26 11.61 -24.71 -28.15
CA VAL A 26 12.44 -25.81 -28.65
C VAL A 26 11.88 -27.18 -28.24
N ASP A 27 11.37 -27.29 -27.01
CA ASP A 27 10.73 -28.49 -26.49
C ASP A 27 9.75 -28.14 -25.34
N SER A 28 9.05 -29.14 -24.78
CA SER A 28 8.04 -28.93 -23.72
C SER A 28 8.63 -28.50 -22.36
N VAL A 29 9.93 -28.70 -22.15
CA VAL A 29 10.65 -28.35 -20.92
C VAL A 29 11.33 -26.98 -21.07
N SER A 30 11.90 -26.73 -22.24
CA SER A 30 12.64 -25.54 -22.65
C SER A 30 11.69 -24.57 -23.35
N LYS A 31 11.07 -23.70 -22.56
CA LYS A 31 10.09 -22.71 -23.04
C LYS A 31 10.67 -21.54 -23.87
N TYR A 32 11.93 -21.63 -24.29
CA TYR A 32 12.61 -20.65 -25.15
C TYR A 32 12.77 -21.23 -26.57
N SER A 33 12.93 -20.37 -27.57
CA SER A 33 13.07 -20.75 -28.99
C SER A 33 14.51 -21.01 -29.42
N SER A 34 14.68 -21.49 -30.65
CA SER A 34 15.98 -21.84 -31.22
C SER A 34 16.95 -20.66 -31.29
N SER A 35 16.46 -19.42 -31.49
CA SER A 35 17.36 -18.26 -31.58
C SER A 35 18.05 -17.94 -30.26
N ALA A 36 17.40 -18.21 -29.12
CA ALA A 36 18.02 -18.03 -27.81
C ALA A 36 19.20 -19.00 -27.64
N VAL A 37 19.03 -20.25 -28.08
CA VAL A 37 20.09 -21.25 -28.10
C VAL A 37 21.26 -20.78 -28.98
N ASP A 38 20.99 -20.36 -30.22
CA ASP A 38 22.02 -19.88 -31.14
C ASP A 38 22.83 -18.69 -30.56
N VAL A 39 22.15 -17.77 -29.85
CA VAL A 39 22.79 -16.62 -29.19
C VAL A 39 23.69 -17.08 -28.04
N THR A 40 23.22 -17.98 -27.18
CA THR A 40 24.05 -18.52 -26.09
C THR A 40 25.26 -19.30 -26.60
N VAL A 41 25.13 -20.02 -27.73
CA VAL A 41 26.27 -20.65 -28.41
C VAL A 41 27.27 -19.60 -28.89
N CYS A 42 26.82 -18.49 -29.46
CA CYS A 42 27.72 -17.40 -29.86
C CYS A 42 28.51 -16.83 -28.66
N PHE A 43 27.86 -16.62 -27.52
CA PHE A 43 28.53 -16.15 -26.31
C PHE A 43 29.45 -17.20 -25.69
N SER A 44 29.12 -18.48 -25.80
CA SER A 44 30.00 -19.59 -25.39
C SER A 44 31.30 -19.58 -26.18
N LEU A 45 31.22 -19.40 -27.50
CA LEU A 45 32.40 -19.30 -28.37
C LEU A 45 33.28 -18.09 -28.03
N MET A 46 32.65 -16.95 -27.68
CA MET A 46 33.38 -15.77 -27.21
C MET A 46 34.13 -16.04 -25.90
N LYS A 47 33.50 -16.75 -24.95
CA LYS A 47 34.15 -17.19 -23.70
C LYS A 47 35.28 -18.18 -23.96
N GLU A 48 35.08 -19.19 -24.79
CA GLU A 48 36.10 -20.19 -25.11
C GLU A 48 37.32 -19.55 -25.77
N LEU A 49 37.10 -18.62 -26.70
CA LEU A 49 38.19 -17.86 -27.32
C LEU A 49 38.99 -17.08 -26.28
N TRP A 50 38.33 -16.42 -25.33
CA TRP A 50 39.00 -15.72 -24.23
C TRP A 50 39.90 -16.65 -23.41
N LEU A 51 39.38 -17.79 -23.00
CA LEU A 51 40.14 -18.78 -22.24
C LEU A 51 41.35 -19.30 -23.03
N GLN A 52 41.18 -19.54 -24.33
CA GLN A 52 42.26 -19.99 -25.21
C GLN A 52 43.34 -18.94 -25.47
N LEU A 53 42.98 -17.64 -25.43
CA LEU A 53 43.95 -16.56 -25.61
C LEU A 53 45.01 -16.56 -24.51
N SER A 54 44.65 -16.95 -23.27
CA SER A 54 45.57 -17.05 -22.12
C SER A 54 46.56 -15.88 -22.06
N TRP A 55 46.03 -14.66 -22.13
CA TRP A 55 46.84 -13.46 -22.39
C TRP A 55 47.84 -13.22 -21.24
N PRO A 56 49.13 -12.99 -21.53
CA PRO A 56 50.17 -12.97 -20.51
C PRO A 56 50.24 -11.65 -19.72
N ASP A 57 49.86 -10.51 -20.33
CA ASP A 57 49.89 -9.21 -19.66
C ASP A 57 48.56 -8.91 -18.96
N ALA A 58 48.58 -8.75 -17.63
CA ALA A 58 47.36 -8.55 -16.84
C ALA A 58 46.63 -7.23 -17.15
N THR A 59 47.37 -6.17 -17.52
CA THR A 59 46.78 -4.84 -17.78
C THR A 59 46.07 -4.81 -19.13
N GLU A 60 46.70 -5.38 -20.16
CA GLU A 60 46.09 -5.56 -21.48
C GLU A 60 44.94 -6.57 -21.42
N ALA A 61 45.11 -7.68 -20.70
CA ALA A 61 44.05 -8.67 -20.47
C ALA A 61 42.80 -8.02 -19.85
N PHE A 62 42.98 -7.14 -18.85
CA PHE A 62 41.86 -6.41 -18.24
C PHE A 62 41.15 -5.47 -19.22
N THR A 63 41.90 -4.86 -20.15
CA THR A 63 41.31 -4.04 -21.21
C THR A 63 40.51 -4.90 -22.20
N PHE A 64 41.03 -6.05 -22.58
CA PHE A 64 40.37 -6.96 -23.51
C PHE A 64 39.12 -7.63 -22.92
N ILE A 65 39.15 -8.03 -21.66
CA ILE A 65 37.97 -8.60 -20.99
C ILE A 65 36.87 -7.55 -20.85
N THR A 66 37.23 -6.30 -20.55
CA THR A 66 36.27 -5.17 -20.52
C THR A 66 35.61 -4.98 -21.89
N GLN A 67 36.39 -4.99 -22.96
CA GLN A 67 35.85 -4.90 -24.33
C GLN A 67 34.97 -6.11 -24.68
N LEU A 68 35.35 -7.32 -24.27
CA LEU A 68 34.60 -8.54 -24.54
C LEU A 68 33.24 -8.54 -23.84
N VAL A 69 33.21 -8.14 -22.56
CA VAL A 69 31.97 -8.00 -21.79
C VAL A 69 31.06 -6.98 -22.46
N ASP A 70 31.60 -5.83 -22.87
CA ASP A 70 30.89 -4.77 -23.58
C ASP A 70 30.37 -5.24 -24.97
N ASP A 71 31.11 -6.08 -25.69
CA ASP A 71 30.68 -6.70 -26.95
C ASP A 71 29.52 -7.70 -26.74
N ILE A 72 29.60 -8.56 -25.71
CA ILE A 72 28.52 -9.48 -25.32
C ILE A 72 27.27 -8.69 -24.92
N SER A 73 27.45 -7.60 -24.18
CA SER A 73 26.39 -6.68 -23.73
C SER A 73 25.60 -6.13 -24.91
N ARG A 74 26.29 -5.49 -25.85
CA ARG A 74 25.68 -4.91 -27.04
C ARG A 74 24.95 -5.97 -27.87
N ALA A 75 25.57 -7.14 -28.03
CA ALA A 75 24.99 -8.23 -28.79
C ALA A 75 23.70 -8.78 -28.12
N ALA A 76 23.66 -8.86 -26.78
CA ALA A 76 22.49 -9.30 -26.03
C ALA A 76 21.33 -8.28 -26.12
N ILE A 77 21.63 -6.99 -25.98
CA ILE A 77 20.65 -5.91 -26.16
C ILE A 77 20.13 -5.92 -27.61
N GLN A 78 21.02 -6.01 -28.59
CA GLN A 78 20.64 -6.10 -30.00
C GLN A 78 19.73 -7.30 -30.27
N TYR A 79 20.04 -8.47 -29.71
CA TYR A 79 19.18 -9.65 -29.81
C TYR A 79 17.77 -9.36 -29.27
N SER A 80 17.67 -8.80 -28.06
CA SER A 80 16.39 -8.48 -27.42
C SER A 80 15.55 -7.49 -28.25
N GLU A 81 16.19 -6.51 -28.89
CA GLU A 81 15.52 -5.56 -29.77
C GLU A 81 15.07 -6.21 -31.08
N LEU A 82 15.92 -7.04 -31.70
CA LEU A 82 15.62 -7.69 -32.97
C LEU A 82 14.45 -8.66 -32.83
N ILE A 83 14.43 -9.47 -31.77
CA ILE A 83 13.38 -10.46 -31.57
C ILE A 83 12.04 -9.82 -31.23
N ARG A 84 12.05 -8.72 -30.46
CA ARG A 84 10.86 -7.91 -30.20
C ARG A 84 10.31 -7.27 -31.49
N ARG A 85 11.17 -6.63 -32.29
CA ARG A 85 10.78 -6.05 -33.60
C ARG A 85 10.21 -7.09 -34.56
N LYS A 86 10.57 -8.36 -34.41
CA LYS A 86 10.04 -9.44 -35.24
C LYS A 86 8.56 -9.70 -34.94
N VAL A 87 8.17 -9.72 -33.67
CA VAL A 87 6.75 -9.85 -33.26
C VAL A 87 5.95 -8.60 -33.59
N ASP A 88 6.54 -7.42 -33.44
CA ASP A 88 5.85 -6.20 -33.83
C ASP A 88 5.50 -6.22 -35.33
N LYS A 89 6.38 -6.75 -36.20
CA LYS A 89 6.14 -6.84 -37.64
C LYS A 89 5.12 -7.92 -38.05
N SER A 90 4.84 -8.91 -37.21
CA SER A 90 3.89 -9.99 -37.52
C SER A 90 2.42 -9.59 -37.25
N HIS A 91 2.03 -8.37 -37.64
CA HIS A 91 0.73 -7.71 -37.40
C HIS A 91 -0.54 -8.48 -37.84
N HIS A 92 -0.42 -9.69 -38.39
CA HIS A 92 -1.53 -10.51 -38.88
C HIS A 92 -1.83 -11.76 -38.06
N SER A 93 -1.16 -11.96 -36.92
CA SER A 93 -1.41 -13.11 -36.06
C SER A 93 -2.66 -12.90 -35.18
N GLU A 94 -3.46 -13.96 -35.01
CA GLU A 94 -4.58 -14.00 -34.07
C GLU A 94 -4.12 -13.65 -32.65
N SER A 95 -4.98 -13.02 -31.85
CA SER A 95 -4.65 -12.51 -30.50
C SER A 95 -4.02 -13.58 -29.58
N GLY A 96 -4.46 -14.83 -29.69
CA GLY A 96 -3.91 -15.97 -28.93
C GLY A 96 -2.47 -16.30 -29.33
N VAL A 97 -2.21 -16.43 -30.64
CA VAL A 97 -0.87 -16.74 -31.18
C VAL A 97 0.15 -15.66 -30.81
N MET A 98 -0.26 -14.39 -30.80
CA MET A 98 0.59 -13.28 -30.36
C MET A 98 0.97 -13.37 -28.88
N THR A 99 0.07 -13.85 -28.03
CA THR A 99 0.30 -14.00 -26.57
C THR A 99 1.39 -15.04 -26.31
N GLU A 100 1.32 -16.20 -26.98
CA GLU A 100 2.33 -17.25 -26.88
C GLU A 100 3.69 -16.79 -27.42
N GLN A 101 3.72 -16.09 -28.55
CA GLN A 101 4.96 -15.54 -29.12
C GLN A 101 5.63 -14.52 -28.18
N LEU A 102 4.85 -13.66 -27.51
CA LEU A 102 5.37 -12.73 -26.51
C LEU A 102 5.92 -13.48 -25.28
N CYS A 103 5.28 -14.57 -24.86
CA CYS A 103 5.80 -15.43 -23.80
C CYS A 103 7.13 -16.09 -24.19
N THR A 104 7.25 -16.61 -25.41
CA THR A 104 8.51 -17.15 -25.93
C THR A 104 9.61 -16.08 -25.94
N ILE A 105 9.32 -14.85 -26.35
CA ILE A 105 10.29 -13.75 -26.29
C ILE A 105 10.76 -13.49 -24.86
N LEU A 106 9.84 -13.42 -23.90
CA LEU A 106 10.18 -13.21 -22.50
C LEU A 106 11.13 -14.31 -22.01
N ASN A 107 10.82 -15.57 -22.32
CA ASN A 107 11.65 -16.70 -21.95
C ASN A 107 13.03 -16.67 -22.63
N ASN A 108 13.10 -16.24 -23.89
CA ASN A 108 14.35 -16.08 -24.63
C ASN A 108 15.26 -15.04 -23.98
N VAL A 109 14.71 -13.86 -23.66
CA VAL A 109 15.47 -12.78 -23.02
C VAL A 109 15.95 -13.22 -21.63
N GLU A 110 15.12 -13.92 -20.86
CA GLU A 110 15.51 -14.43 -19.54
C GLU A 110 16.56 -15.55 -19.63
N HIS A 111 16.46 -16.43 -20.64
CA HIS A 111 17.46 -17.47 -20.91
C HIS A 111 18.83 -16.84 -21.22
N VAL A 112 18.86 -15.87 -22.15
CA VAL A 112 20.09 -15.14 -22.51
C VAL A 112 20.65 -14.39 -21.30
N ARG A 113 19.81 -13.71 -20.51
CA ARG A 113 20.21 -12.99 -19.29
C ARG A 113 20.87 -13.92 -18.27
N LYS A 114 20.24 -15.06 -17.97
CA LYS A 114 20.79 -16.08 -17.06
C LYS A 114 22.13 -16.62 -17.57
N PHE A 115 22.22 -16.87 -18.88
CA PHE A 115 23.44 -17.38 -19.49
C PHE A 115 24.60 -16.39 -19.42
N ILE A 116 24.37 -15.10 -19.70
CA ILE A 116 25.39 -14.05 -19.54
C ILE A 116 25.84 -13.98 -18.08
N GLY A 117 24.91 -14.06 -17.13
CA GLY A 117 25.24 -14.09 -15.70
C GLY A 117 26.15 -15.27 -15.30
N HIS A 118 26.06 -16.42 -15.98
CA HIS A 118 26.98 -17.54 -15.79
C HIS A 118 28.34 -17.29 -16.44
N ILE A 119 28.37 -16.84 -17.71
CA ILE A 119 29.63 -16.53 -18.41
C ILE A 119 30.47 -15.56 -17.59
N LEU A 120 29.87 -14.49 -17.06
CA LEU A 120 30.63 -13.47 -16.33
C LEU A 120 31.21 -13.96 -15.01
N LYS A 121 30.58 -14.96 -14.37
CA LYS A 121 31.16 -15.64 -13.21
C LYS A 121 32.36 -16.49 -13.61
N ASP A 122 32.31 -17.13 -14.77
CA ASP A 122 33.35 -18.03 -15.26
C ASP A 122 34.58 -17.30 -15.86
N LEU A 123 34.43 -16.03 -16.25
CA LEU A 123 35.54 -15.24 -16.81
C LEU A 123 36.59 -14.81 -15.77
N ASP A 124 36.33 -15.03 -14.47
CA ASP A 124 37.22 -14.76 -13.33
C ASP A 124 37.90 -13.37 -13.34
N TRP A 125 37.19 -12.36 -13.84
CA TRP A 125 37.72 -11.01 -14.02
C TRP A 125 38.08 -10.32 -12.69
N LYS A 126 37.53 -10.79 -11.56
CA LYS A 126 37.85 -10.28 -10.21
C LYS A 126 39.27 -10.63 -9.78
N SER A 127 39.72 -11.83 -10.11
CA SER A 127 41.12 -12.22 -9.90
C SER A 127 42.05 -11.35 -10.74
N LEU A 128 41.71 -11.11 -12.01
CA LEU A 128 42.43 -10.17 -12.88
C LEU A 128 42.45 -8.73 -12.35
N GLU A 129 41.32 -8.22 -11.82
CA GLU A 129 41.22 -6.90 -11.21
C GLU A 129 42.20 -6.75 -10.04
N SER A 130 42.28 -7.75 -9.15
CA SER A 130 43.18 -7.73 -8.00
C SER A 130 44.66 -7.62 -8.42
N VAL A 131 45.07 -8.37 -9.45
CA VAL A 131 46.43 -8.35 -9.99
C VAL A 131 46.77 -6.98 -10.59
N VAL A 132 45.84 -6.36 -11.33
CA VAL A 132 46.03 -5.03 -11.92
C VAL A 132 46.09 -3.94 -10.84
N VAL A 133 45.33 -4.08 -9.75
CA VAL A 133 45.37 -3.15 -8.62
C VAL A 133 46.69 -3.24 -7.86
N GLU A 134 47.24 -4.45 -7.67
CA GLU A 134 48.53 -4.67 -7.00
C GLU A 134 49.73 -4.19 -7.83
N SER A 135 49.62 -4.22 -9.16
CA SER A 135 50.69 -3.78 -10.07
C SER A 135 50.68 -2.27 -10.37
N CYS A 136 49.66 -1.53 -9.90
CA CYS A 136 49.58 -0.07 -10.03
C CYS A 136 50.33 0.68 -8.90
N SER A 137 51.17 1.66 -9.27
CA SER A 137 51.91 2.51 -8.31
C SER A 137 50.98 3.37 -7.41
N PRO A 138 51.38 3.73 -6.17
CA PRO A 138 50.49 4.36 -5.17
C PRO A 138 49.86 5.71 -5.55
N GLY A 139 50.26 6.33 -6.67
CA GLY A 139 49.77 7.62 -7.17
C GLY A 139 48.74 7.56 -8.30
N HIS A 140 48.38 6.39 -8.82
CA HIS A 140 47.38 6.22 -9.90
C HIS A 140 46.21 5.33 -9.44
N LYS A 141 45.66 5.62 -8.24
CA LYS A 141 44.52 4.91 -7.65
C LYS A 141 43.19 5.23 -8.35
N ARG A 142 43.08 5.02 -9.66
CA ARG A 142 41.78 4.88 -10.35
C ARG A 142 41.61 3.42 -10.71
N VAL A 143 41.26 2.63 -9.69
CA VAL A 143 40.80 1.25 -9.88
C VAL A 143 39.56 1.28 -10.76
N PRO A 144 39.50 0.54 -11.88
CA PRO A 144 38.32 0.55 -12.73
C PRO A 144 37.24 -0.33 -12.08
N LYS A 145 36.37 0.28 -11.25
CA LYS A 145 35.04 -0.28 -10.91
C LYS A 145 34.11 -0.41 -12.14
N THR A 146 34.68 -0.45 -13.34
CA THR A 146 34.00 -0.29 -14.63
C THR A 146 33.21 -1.54 -14.98
N LEU A 147 33.76 -2.73 -14.73
CA LEU A 147 33.13 -4.01 -15.10
C LEU A 147 31.88 -4.32 -14.28
N ASP A 148 31.90 -4.12 -12.96
CA ASP A 148 30.71 -4.28 -12.10
C ASP A 148 29.61 -3.29 -12.47
N VAL A 149 29.96 -2.03 -12.77
CA VAL A 149 29.01 -1.00 -13.19
C VAL A 149 28.44 -1.32 -14.57
N GLN A 150 29.27 -1.77 -15.52
CA GLN A 150 28.82 -2.23 -16.83
C GLN A 150 27.87 -3.42 -16.70
N TRP A 151 28.17 -4.38 -15.83
CA TRP A 151 27.31 -5.52 -15.56
C TRP A 151 25.92 -5.12 -15.05
N GLN A 152 25.90 -4.27 -14.01
CA GLN A 152 24.64 -3.74 -13.49
C GLN A 152 23.85 -3.00 -14.58
N GLY A 153 24.54 -2.27 -15.47
CA GLY A 153 23.94 -1.64 -16.64
C GLY A 153 23.26 -2.63 -17.59
N ILE A 154 23.91 -3.75 -17.92
CA ILE A 154 23.36 -4.78 -18.84
C ILE A 154 22.12 -5.43 -18.24
N ASP A 155 22.19 -5.83 -16.97
CA ASP A 155 21.05 -6.47 -16.32
C ASP A 155 19.86 -5.51 -16.25
N VAL A 156 20.10 -4.23 -15.92
CA VAL A 156 19.08 -3.17 -15.98
C VAL A 156 18.50 -3.00 -17.38
N ASP A 157 19.33 -3.02 -18.43
CA ASP A 157 18.88 -2.87 -19.82
C ASP A 157 18.04 -4.07 -20.29
N LEU A 158 18.45 -5.31 -20.00
CA LEU A 158 17.68 -6.52 -20.31
C LEU A 158 16.39 -6.62 -19.49
N GLN A 159 16.42 -6.20 -18.22
CA GLN A 159 15.22 -6.07 -17.39
C GLN A 159 14.27 -5.01 -17.95
N ARG A 160 14.78 -3.88 -18.45
CA ARG A 160 13.95 -2.85 -19.12
C ARG A 160 13.28 -3.41 -20.37
N GLN A 161 13.98 -4.22 -21.17
CA GLN A 161 13.37 -4.89 -22.32
C GLN A 161 12.32 -5.91 -21.89
N THR A 162 12.59 -6.68 -20.83
CA THR A 162 11.61 -7.60 -20.24
C THR A 162 10.35 -6.84 -19.82
N LYS A 163 10.47 -5.73 -19.08
CA LYS A 163 9.34 -4.89 -18.68
C LYS A 163 8.54 -4.35 -19.87
N ASN A 164 9.20 -3.91 -20.93
CA ASN A 164 8.52 -3.43 -22.14
C ASN A 164 7.69 -4.53 -22.82
N THR A 165 8.22 -5.76 -22.89
CA THR A 165 7.51 -6.90 -23.47
C THR A 165 6.36 -7.34 -22.56
N ILE A 166 6.53 -7.31 -21.23
CA ILE A 166 5.45 -7.55 -20.27
C ILE A 166 4.34 -6.52 -20.48
N ALA A 167 4.66 -5.23 -20.58
CA ALA A 167 3.66 -4.19 -20.83
C ALA A 167 2.90 -4.41 -22.15
N HIS A 168 3.56 -4.90 -23.21
CA HIS A 168 2.88 -5.25 -24.46
C HIS A 168 1.95 -6.46 -24.28
N LEU A 169 2.37 -7.47 -23.51
CA LEU A 169 1.53 -8.63 -23.17
C LEU A 169 0.30 -8.21 -22.35
N THR A 170 0.49 -7.39 -21.31
CA THR A 170 -0.60 -6.94 -20.43
C THR A 170 -1.55 -5.96 -21.12
N ASP A 171 -1.06 -5.15 -22.07
CA ASP A 171 -1.89 -4.28 -22.93
C ASP A 171 -2.86 -5.07 -23.82
N LYS A 172 -2.55 -6.31 -24.19
CA LYS A 172 -3.51 -7.17 -24.90
C LYS A 172 -4.67 -7.63 -24.01
N MET A 173 -4.46 -7.68 -22.69
CA MET A 173 -5.46 -8.10 -21.72
C MET A 173 -6.29 -6.92 -21.19
N ILE A 174 -5.71 -5.70 -21.19
CA ILE A 174 -6.33 -4.51 -20.57
C ILE A 174 -7.74 -4.22 -21.10
N GLY A 175 -7.96 -4.41 -22.41
CA GLY A 175 -9.22 -4.09 -23.06
C GLY A 175 -10.37 -4.95 -22.55
N ASP A 176 -10.14 -6.24 -22.35
CA ASP A 176 -11.15 -7.16 -21.84
C ASP A 176 -11.32 -7.00 -20.33
N ILE A 177 -10.22 -6.86 -19.58
CA ILE A 177 -10.27 -6.59 -18.13
C ILE A 177 -11.10 -5.33 -17.85
N LYS A 178 -10.90 -4.24 -18.62
CA LYS A 178 -11.71 -3.02 -18.51
C LYS A 178 -13.20 -3.27 -18.74
N LYS A 179 -13.57 -4.08 -19.74
CA LYS A 179 -14.98 -4.42 -20.00
C LYS A 179 -15.59 -5.16 -18.82
N TYR A 180 -14.86 -6.11 -18.22
CA TYR A 180 -15.36 -6.86 -17.07
C TYR A 180 -15.44 -6.01 -15.79
N ILE A 181 -14.48 -5.12 -15.55
CA ILE A 181 -14.56 -4.14 -14.45
C ILE A 181 -15.75 -3.20 -14.64
N GLN A 182 -15.99 -2.73 -15.87
CA GLN A 182 -17.16 -1.94 -16.20
C GLN A 182 -18.46 -2.72 -15.99
N HIS A 183 -18.48 -4.01 -16.34
CA HIS A 183 -19.62 -4.89 -16.05
C HIS A 183 -19.91 -4.97 -14.55
N ILE A 184 -18.90 -5.19 -13.71
CA ILE A 184 -19.03 -5.22 -12.24
C ILE A 184 -19.59 -3.89 -11.72
N SER A 185 -19.07 -2.77 -12.24
CA SER A 185 -19.51 -1.42 -11.91
C SER A 185 -20.98 -1.17 -12.24
N LEU A 186 -21.42 -1.56 -13.44
CA LEU A 186 -22.76 -1.28 -13.97
C LEU A 186 -23.81 -2.34 -13.59
N SER A 187 -23.40 -3.40 -12.90
CA SER A 187 -24.33 -4.46 -12.47
C SER A 187 -25.37 -3.93 -11.47
N PRO A 188 -26.61 -4.43 -11.52
CA PRO A 188 -27.68 -3.96 -10.63
C PRO A 188 -27.43 -4.38 -9.18
N ASP A 189 -27.94 -3.61 -8.22
CA ASP A 189 -27.72 -3.87 -6.79
C ASP A 189 -28.36 -5.16 -6.26
N SER A 190 -29.30 -5.74 -7.01
CA SER A 190 -29.87 -7.06 -6.69
C SER A 190 -28.99 -8.24 -7.10
N ILE A 191 -27.96 -8.03 -7.92
CA ILE A 191 -27.06 -9.11 -8.36
C ILE A 191 -26.26 -9.64 -7.17
N GLN A 192 -26.00 -10.95 -7.14
CA GLN A 192 -25.05 -11.49 -6.18
C GLN A 192 -23.62 -11.16 -6.58
N ASN A 193 -22.74 -10.94 -5.59
CA ASN A 193 -21.36 -10.52 -5.83
C ASN A 193 -20.58 -11.54 -6.67
N ASP A 194 -20.78 -12.83 -6.41
CA ASP A 194 -20.14 -13.93 -7.15
C ASP A 194 -20.59 -13.97 -8.61
N GLU A 195 -21.88 -13.77 -8.89
CA GLU A 195 -22.42 -13.69 -10.25
C GLU A 195 -21.86 -12.50 -11.03
N ALA A 196 -21.75 -11.32 -10.40
CA ALA A 196 -21.19 -10.13 -11.04
C ALA A 196 -19.71 -10.27 -11.41
N VAL A 197 -18.95 -10.98 -10.55
CA VAL A 197 -17.49 -11.09 -10.61
C VAL A 197 -17.01 -12.31 -11.41
N SER A 198 -17.81 -13.37 -11.45
CA SER A 198 -17.55 -14.62 -12.18
C SER A 198 -17.00 -14.45 -13.61
N PRO A 199 -17.52 -13.55 -14.46
CA PRO A 199 -16.99 -13.35 -15.81
C PRO A 199 -15.52 -12.88 -15.84
N LEU A 200 -15.13 -11.98 -14.94
CA LEU A 200 -13.74 -11.52 -14.81
C LEU A 200 -12.85 -12.67 -14.35
N MET A 201 -13.29 -13.39 -13.31
CA MET A 201 -12.51 -14.48 -12.71
C MET A 201 -12.25 -15.59 -13.71
N LYS A 202 -13.27 -15.98 -14.48
CA LYS A 202 -13.14 -16.98 -15.54
C LYS A 202 -12.16 -16.55 -16.63
N TYR A 203 -12.28 -15.31 -17.10
CA TYR A 203 -11.35 -14.78 -18.10
C TYR A 203 -9.91 -14.80 -17.60
N LEU A 204 -9.68 -14.34 -16.36
CA LEU A 204 -8.34 -14.32 -15.77
C LEU A 204 -7.82 -15.74 -15.57
N ASP A 205 -8.61 -16.66 -15.03
CA ASP A 205 -8.22 -18.07 -14.83
C ASP A 205 -7.77 -18.72 -16.16
N ASP A 206 -8.60 -18.61 -17.20
CA ASP A 206 -8.27 -19.13 -18.55
C ASP A 206 -6.95 -18.54 -19.08
N ARG A 207 -6.67 -17.27 -18.83
CA ARG A 207 -5.44 -16.60 -19.28
C ARG A 207 -4.24 -16.94 -18.42
N LEU A 208 -4.40 -17.04 -17.10
CA LEU A 208 -3.33 -17.35 -16.18
C LEU A 208 -2.83 -18.79 -16.37
N ILE A 209 -3.71 -19.73 -16.73
CA ILE A 209 -3.32 -21.09 -17.13
C ILE A 209 -2.38 -21.05 -18.33
N ILE A 210 -2.75 -20.34 -19.40
CA ILE A 210 -1.92 -20.20 -20.60
C ILE A 210 -0.55 -19.58 -20.26
N LEU A 211 -0.54 -18.54 -19.43
CA LEU A 211 0.70 -17.88 -19.00
C LEU A 211 1.58 -18.80 -18.16
N ASN A 212 1.00 -19.55 -17.23
CA ASN A 212 1.72 -20.51 -16.40
C ASN A 212 2.37 -21.61 -17.25
N ASP A 213 1.64 -22.10 -18.24
CA ASP A 213 2.13 -23.14 -19.15
C ASP A 213 3.19 -22.58 -20.11
N SER A 214 3.08 -21.32 -20.53
CA SER A 214 3.97 -20.70 -21.52
C SER A 214 5.21 -20.03 -20.94
N LEU A 215 5.20 -19.55 -19.70
CA LEU A 215 6.31 -18.77 -19.13
C LEU A 215 7.20 -19.58 -18.19
N VAL A 216 8.49 -19.22 -18.15
CA VAL A 216 9.36 -19.66 -17.05
C VAL A 216 8.98 -18.95 -15.76
N LYS A 217 9.26 -19.58 -14.61
CA LYS A 217 8.83 -19.11 -13.28
C LYS A 217 9.14 -17.63 -13.07
N GLU A 218 10.36 -17.16 -13.29
CA GLU A 218 10.74 -15.77 -13.03
C GLU A 218 9.94 -14.75 -13.84
N ASN A 219 9.64 -15.07 -15.10
CA ASN A 219 8.84 -14.19 -15.95
C ASN A 219 7.35 -14.27 -15.61
N LEU A 220 6.85 -15.44 -15.23
CA LEU A 220 5.49 -15.60 -14.72
C LEU A 220 5.26 -14.67 -13.52
N TYR A 221 6.15 -14.69 -12.52
CA TYR A 221 6.06 -13.80 -11.36
C TYR A 221 6.01 -12.32 -11.76
N ARG A 222 6.89 -11.89 -12.66
CA ARG A 222 6.92 -10.49 -13.14
C ARG A 222 5.65 -10.10 -13.90
N VAL A 223 5.08 -11.00 -14.72
CA VAL A 223 3.83 -10.76 -15.44
C VAL A 223 2.64 -10.69 -14.48
N LEU A 224 2.58 -11.61 -13.50
CA LEU A 224 1.53 -11.60 -12.47
C LEU A 224 1.57 -10.31 -11.65
N GLU A 225 2.75 -9.83 -11.27
CA GLU A 225 2.91 -8.58 -10.51
C GLU A 225 2.45 -7.35 -11.31
N ASP A 226 2.78 -7.28 -12.61
CA ASP A 226 2.32 -6.20 -13.50
C ASP A 226 0.80 -6.25 -13.71
N LEU A 227 0.24 -7.44 -13.94
CA LEU A 227 -1.22 -7.63 -14.06
C LEU A 227 -1.95 -7.27 -12.77
N TRP A 228 -1.40 -7.63 -11.61
CA TRP A 228 -1.96 -7.26 -10.31
C TRP A 228 -2.01 -5.74 -10.14
N GLY A 229 -0.89 -5.05 -10.40
CA GLY A 229 -0.84 -3.58 -10.34
C GLY A 229 -1.83 -2.92 -11.32
N LEU A 230 -1.96 -3.48 -12.53
CA LEU A 230 -2.93 -3.02 -13.52
C LEU A 230 -4.37 -3.19 -13.04
N LEU A 231 -4.74 -4.34 -12.48
CA LEU A 231 -6.07 -4.61 -11.94
C LEU A 231 -6.42 -3.65 -10.81
N LEU A 232 -5.52 -3.46 -9.84
CA LEU A 232 -5.72 -2.50 -8.76
C LEU A 232 -5.96 -1.10 -9.30
N LYS A 233 -5.15 -0.65 -10.26
CA LYS A 233 -5.32 0.66 -10.90
C LYS A 233 -6.68 0.79 -11.59
N LEU A 234 -7.10 -0.21 -12.35
CA LEU A 234 -8.38 -0.16 -13.04
C LEU A 234 -9.58 -0.18 -12.09
N ILE A 235 -9.47 -0.87 -10.94
CA ILE A 235 -10.49 -0.81 -9.90
C ILE A 235 -10.53 0.59 -9.29
N ILE A 236 -9.38 1.17 -8.93
CA ILE A 236 -9.30 2.55 -8.42
C ILE A 236 -9.93 3.54 -9.40
N ASP A 237 -9.58 3.46 -10.69
CA ASP A 237 -10.14 4.32 -11.73
C ASP A 237 -11.68 4.17 -11.84
N ALA A 238 -12.20 2.95 -11.65
CA ALA A 238 -13.63 2.67 -11.67
C ALA A 238 -14.35 3.24 -10.43
N LEU A 239 -13.73 3.20 -9.25
CA LEU A 239 -14.27 3.82 -8.04
C LEU A 239 -14.26 5.36 -8.15
N ASP A 240 -13.16 5.94 -8.63
CA ASP A 240 -13.03 7.39 -8.76
C ASP A 240 -14.04 8.00 -9.74
N SER A 241 -14.41 7.23 -10.77
CA SER A 241 -15.42 7.61 -11.76
C SER A 241 -16.86 7.55 -11.22
N ASN A 242 -17.09 6.89 -10.08
CA ASN A 242 -18.41 6.57 -9.53
C ASN A 242 -18.49 6.92 -8.04
N ARG A 243 -18.63 8.21 -7.72
CA ARG A 243 -18.60 8.70 -6.32
C ARG A 243 -19.94 8.63 -5.58
N ASP A 244 -21.05 8.63 -6.31
CA ASP A 244 -22.42 8.66 -5.76
C ASP A 244 -23.15 7.32 -5.99
N VAL A 245 -22.54 6.23 -5.56
CA VAL A 245 -23.02 4.86 -5.80
C VAL A 245 -23.39 4.14 -4.51
N SER A 246 -24.18 3.08 -4.65
CA SER A 246 -24.75 2.30 -3.54
C SER A 246 -23.70 1.54 -2.73
N VAL A 247 -24.08 1.07 -1.53
CA VAL A 247 -23.22 0.21 -0.71
C VAL A 247 -22.95 -1.12 -1.41
N GLU A 248 -23.92 -1.61 -2.18
CA GLU A 248 -23.85 -2.82 -2.99
C GLU A 248 -22.77 -2.69 -4.07
N PHE A 249 -22.61 -1.52 -4.70
CA PHE A 249 -21.51 -1.25 -5.63
C PHE A 249 -20.14 -1.48 -4.98
N PHE A 250 -19.90 -0.89 -3.80
CA PHE A 250 -18.64 -1.08 -3.09
C PHE A 250 -18.49 -2.53 -2.58
N GLY A 251 -19.61 -3.17 -2.24
CA GLY A 251 -19.69 -4.59 -1.92
C GLY A 251 -19.15 -5.48 -3.03
N ARG A 252 -19.55 -5.24 -4.28
CA ARG A 252 -19.08 -5.96 -5.47
C ARG A 252 -17.58 -5.81 -5.67
N PHE A 253 -17.04 -4.60 -5.53
CA PHE A 253 -15.60 -4.36 -5.68
C PHE A 253 -14.76 -4.90 -4.51
N TYR A 254 -15.27 -4.87 -3.28
CA TYR A 254 -14.60 -5.52 -2.15
C TYR A 254 -14.48 -7.02 -2.36
N TYR A 255 -15.58 -7.67 -2.77
CA TYR A 255 -15.58 -9.10 -3.10
C TYR A 255 -14.65 -9.41 -4.27
N THR A 256 -14.64 -8.56 -5.31
CA THR A 256 -13.71 -8.67 -6.44
C THR A 256 -12.27 -8.67 -5.95
N LEU A 257 -11.93 -7.73 -5.07
CA LEU A 257 -10.57 -7.59 -4.55
C LEU A 257 -10.13 -8.83 -3.76
N GLU A 258 -11.00 -9.39 -2.91
CA GLU A 258 -10.74 -10.64 -2.18
C GLU A 258 -10.57 -11.84 -3.12
N ALA A 259 -11.46 -11.98 -4.12
CA ALA A 259 -11.41 -13.05 -5.10
C ALA A 259 -10.11 -13.00 -5.94
N LEU A 260 -9.67 -11.80 -6.32
CA LEU A 260 -8.41 -11.61 -7.04
C LEU A 260 -7.19 -11.99 -6.18
N VAL A 261 -7.18 -11.69 -4.88
CA VAL A 261 -6.11 -12.16 -3.98
C VAL A 261 -6.04 -13.68 -3.99
N GLY A 262 -7.18 -14.37 -3.88
CA GLY A 262 -7.25 -15.82 -3.95
C GLY A 262 -6.67 -16.38 -5.26
N LEU A 263 -7.09 -15.79 -6.39
CA LEU A 263 -6.64 -16.21 -7.73
C LEU A 263 -5.14 -16.00 -7.94
N PHE A 264 -4.61 -14.82 -7.61
CA PHE A 264 -3.19 -14.53 -7.84
C PHE A 264 -2.27 -15.19 -6.81
N HIS A 265 -2.77 -15.50 -5.62
CA HIS A 265 -2.02 -16.28 -4.63
C HIS A 265 -1.95 -17.76 -5.02
N ALA A 266 -3.03 -18.30 -5.59
CA ALA A 266 -3.15 -19.67 -6.08
C ALA A 266 -2.64 -20.71 -5.06
N GLU A 267 -3.11 -20.62 -3.81
CA GLU A 267 -2.72 -21.51 -2.70
C GLU A 267 -1.19 -21.61 -2.49
N GLY A 268 -0.48 -20.50 -2.75
CA GLY A 268 0.98 -20.40 -2.61
C GLY A 268 1.78 -20.78 -3.87
N GLN A 269 1.12 -21.16 -4.96
CA GLN A 269 1.79 -21.40 -6.26
C GLN A 269 2.00 -20.11 -7.06
N GLY A 270 1.24 -19.05 -6.75
CA GLY A 270 1.33 -17.75 -7.41
C GLY A 270 2.19 -16.75 -6.64
N LEU A 271 1.70 -15.50 -6.56
CA LEU A 271 2.34 -14.41 -5.84
C LEU A 271 2.25 -14.59 -4.32
N PRO A 272 3.30 -14.26 -3.57
CA PRO A 272 3.25 -14.26 -2.11
C PRO A 272 2.33 -13.14 -1.59
N LEU A 273 1.71 -13.36 -0.43
CA LEU A 273 0.75 -12.41 0.16
C LEU A 273 1.39 -11.06 0.46
N GLU A 274 2.69 -11.02 0.78
CA GLU A 274 3.44 -9.79 1.01
C GLU A 274 3.53 -8.90 -0.24
N THR A 275 3.56 -9.50 -1.43
CA THR A 275 3.52 -8.79 -2.72
C THR A 275 2.10 -8.34 -3.07
N LEU A 276 1.09 -9.17 -2.78
CA LEU A 276 -0.31 -8.84 -3.05
C LEU A 276 -0.81 -7.71 -2.14
N TRP A 277 -0.52 -7.80 -0.84
CA TRP A 277 -0.87 -6.78 0.17
C TRP A 277 0.12 -5.61 0.20
N ASN A 278 0.45 -5.11 -0.99
CA ASN A 278 1.25 -3.91 -1.17
C ASN A 278 0.50 -2.65 -0.70
N ARG A 279 1.16 -1.50 -0.81
CA ARG A 279 0.61 -0.21 -0.36
C ARG A 279 -0.71 0.13 -1.04
N ASP A 280 -0.80 -0.07 -2.36
CA ASP A 280 -1.97 0.33 -3.15
C ASP A 280 -3.17 -0.56 -2.83
N TYR A 281 -2.94 -1.87 -2.65
CA TYR A 281 -3.96 -2.79 -2.15
C TYR A 281 -4.50 -2.35 -0.79
N LYS A 282 -3.64 -2.03 0.19
CA LYS A 282 -4.08 -1.67 1.55
C LYS A 282 -4.89 -0.38 1.57
N VAL A 283 -4.53 0.59 0.74
CA VAL A 283 -5.30 1.83 0.60
C VAL A 283 -6.67 1.54 -0.01
N LEU A 284 -6.71 0.75 -1.08
CA LEU A 284 -7.95 0.38 -1.77
C LEU A 284 -8.87 -0.48 -0.90
N GLU A 285 -8.32 -1.48 -0.21
CA GLU A 285 -9.07 -2.37 0.69
C GLU A 285 -9.71 -1.58 1.83
N GLU A 286 -8.96 -0.66 2.44
CA GLU A 286 -9.49 0.21 3.48
C GLU A 286 -10.58 1.15 2.95
N GLU A 287 -10.41 1.74 1.77
CA GLU A 287 -11.43 2.57 1.12
C GLU A 287 -12.71 1.78 0.86
N LEU A 288 -12.62 0.61 0.23
CA LEU A 288 -13.76 -0.26 -0.04
C LEU A 288 -14.43 -0.74 1.26
N ARG A 289 -13.64 -1.09 2.29
CA ARG A 289 -14.12 -1.51 3.60
C ARG A 289 -14.92 -0.40 4.29
N LEU A 290 -14.42 0.84 4.27
CA LEU A 290 -15.09 1.99 4.84
C LEU A 290 -16.33 2.39 4.03
N SER A 291 -16.28 2.32 2.70
CA SER A 291 -17.43 2.64 1.84
C SER A 291 -18.61 1.68 2.05
N LYS A 292 -18.36 0.45 2.50
CA LYS A 292 -19.39 -0.52 2.87
C LYS A 292 -20.06 -0.23 4.22
N CYS A 293 -19.44 0.55 5.09
CA CYS A 293 -19.98 0.83 6.41
C CYS A 293 -21.22 1.73 6.31
N THR A 294 -22.21 1.49 7.17
CA THR A 294 -23.28 2.46 7.43
C THR A 294 -22.73 3.72 8.09
N THR A 295 -23.50 4.82 8.08
CA THR A 295 -23.06 6.09 8.66
C THR A 295 -22.75 5.92 10.16
N ASN A 296 -23.59 5.16 10.85
CA ASN A 296 -23.38 4.82 12.25
C ASN A 296 -22.10 4.02 12.48
N GLU A 297 -21.79 3.05 11.62
CA GLU A 297 -20.55 2.27 11.72
C GLU A 297 -19.31 3.12 11.45
N LEU A 298 -19.36 4.05 10.48
CA LEU A 298 -18.27 5.01 10.25
C LEU A 298 -18.04 5.91 11.47
N ILE A 299 -19.11 6.42 12.08
CA ILE A 299 -19.04 7.21 13.31
C ILE A 299 -18.49 6.35 14.47
N GLU A 300 -18.90 5.09 14.60
CA GLU A 300 -18.35 4.15 15.58
C GLU A 300 -16.84 3.94 15.37
N HIS A 301 -16.40 3.75 14.11
CA HIS A 301 -14.99 3.65 13.75
C HIS A 301 -14.20 4.91 14.11
N TYR A 302 -14.76 6.09 13.86
CA TYR A 302 -14.15 7.37 14.26
C TYR A 302 -13.84 7.39 15.76
N TYR A 303 -14.81 7.04 16.62
CA TYR A 303 -14.60 7.06 18.06
C TYR A 303 -13.63 5.96 18.52
N LEU A 304 -13.64 4.80 17.89
CA LEU A 304 -12.69 3.73 18.19
C LEU A 304 -11.25 4.13 17.87
N ASP A 305 -11.01 4.83 16.75
CA ASP A 305 -9.69 5.35 16.43
C ASP A 305 -9.27 6.47 17.39
N LYS A 306 -10.22 7.34 17.77
CA LYS A 306 -10.01 8.35 18.81
C LYS A 306 -9.59 7.75 20.15
N GLN A 307 -10.15 6.59 20.52
CA GLN A 307 -9.75 5.86 21.72
C GLN A 307 -8.34 5.28 21.65
N LYS A 308 -7.80 4.96 20.45
CA LYS A 308 -6.42 4.48 20.29
C LYS A 308 -5.38 5.57 20.50
N TRP A 309 -5.72 6.85 20.32
CA TRP A 309 -4.79 7.97 20.54
C TRP A 309 -4.43 8.21 22.00
N ARG A 310 -4.90 7.35 22.91
CA ARG A 310 -4.80 7.52 24.36
C ARG A 310 -3.38 7.46 24.97
N SER A 311 -2.29 7.25 24.23
CA SER A 311 -0.93 7.74 24.56
C SER A 311 0.19 7.19 23.65
N THR A 312 1.10 8.08 23.23
CA THR A 312 2.55 7.79 23.10
C THR A 312 3.44 9.02 23.41
N ASP A 313 2.93 10.25 23.31
CA ASP A 313 3.71 11.49 23.58
C ASP A 313 3.35 12.21 24.90
N GLN A 314 4.24 13.11 25.34
CA GLN A 314 3.92 14.16 26.30
C GLN A 314 2.84 15.07 25.70
N SER A 315 1.69 15.21 26.37
CA SER A 315 0.66 16.14 25.91
C SER A 315 1.01 17.56 26.35
N LYS A 316 1.12 18.47 25.38
CA LYS A 316 1.28 19.92 25.62
C LYS A 316 -0.04 20.64 25.98
N TYR A 317 -1.17 19.93 25.97
CA TYR A 317 -2.51 20.51 26.14
C TYR A 317 -3.08 20.38 27.56
N GLY A 318 -2.34 19.75 28.47
CA GLY A 318 -2.74 19.49 29.84
C GLY A 318 -3.42 18.14 30.05
N ARG A 319 -4.04 17.98 31.22
CA ARG A 319 -4.73 16.76 31.66
C ARG A 319 -6.00 17.08 32.44
N ILE A 320 -6.93 16.13 32.44
CA ILE A 320 -8.15 16.17 33.26
C ILE A 320 -8.20 14.94 34.17
N SER A 321 -8.62 15.12 35.41
CA SER A 321 -8.81 14.05 36.39
C SER A 321 -10.30 13.84 36.64
N VAL A 322 -10.77 12.61 36.43
CA VAL A 322 -12.20 12.25 36.53
C VAL A 322 -12.39 10.97 37.35
N LYS A 323 -13.55 10.81 37.98
CA LYS A 323 -14.03 9.51 38.46
C LYS A 323 -15.30 9.15 37.73
N CYS A 324 -15.43 7.90 37.30
CA CYS A 324 -16.66 7.43 36.69
C CYS A 324 -17.07 6.07 37.27
N TYR A 325 -18.37 5.90 37.48
CA TYR A 325 -18.94 4.70 38.04
C TYR A 325 -20.31 4.46 37.40
N TYR A 326 -20.61 3.20 37.08
CA TYR A 326 -21.93 2.82 36.62
C TYR A 326 -22.70 2.06 37.70
N GLU A 327 -23.87 2.60 38.07
CA GLU A 327 -24.81 1.99 38.98
C GLU A 327 -25.86 1.20 38.19
N ALA A 328 -25.69 -0.12 38.14
CA ALA A 328 -26.55 -0.99 37.34
C ALA A 328 -27.99 -1.09 37.89
N SER A 329 -28.17 -1.00 39.21
CA SER A 329 -29.49 -1.01 39.86
C SER A 329 -30.37 0.16 39.42
N GLU A 330 -29.77 1.35 39.25
CA GLU A 330 -30.47 2.57 38.83
C GLU A 330 -30.36 2.87 37.33
N GLN A 331 -29.56 2.10 36.59
CA GLN A 331 -29.19 2.37 35.19
C GLN A 331 -28.61 3.79 35.02
N LYS A 332 -27.70 4.18 35.91
CA LYS A 332 -27.09 5.51 35.95
C LYS A 332 -25.58 5.46 35.84
N LEU A 333 -25.05 6.32 34.98
CA LEU A 333 -23.63 6.61 34.89
C LEU A 333 -23.34 7.88 35.70
N HIS A 334 -22.44 7.76 36.67
CA HIS A 334 -21.92 8.84 37.49
C HIS A 334 -20.58 9.29 36.93
N VAL A 335 -20.43 10.59 36.73
CA VAL A 335 -19.20 11.21 36.21
C VAL A 335 -18.85 12.39 37.10
N GLU A 336 -17.76 12.30 37.84
CA GLU A 336 -17.23 13.39 38.66
C GLU A 336 -16.00 13.97 37.97
N VAL A 337 -16.07 15.27 37.65
CA VAL A 337 -14.94 16.03 37.13
C VAL A 337 -14.27 16.71 38.31
N LEU A 338 -13.05 16.28 38.64
CA LEU A 338 -12.33 16.74 39.82
C LEU A 338 -11.58 18.04 39.52
N HIS A 339 -10.58 17.96 38.65
CA HIS A 339 -9.76 19.11 38.27
C HIS A 339 -9.13 18.87 36.90
N ALA A 340 -8.65 19.95 36.28
CA ALA A 340 -7.69 19.88 35.18
C ALA A 340 -6.38 20.53 35.61
N ALA A 341 -5.29 20.20 34.94
CA ALA A 341 -3.97 20.72 35.26
C ALA A 341 -3.11 20.90 34.02
N ASP A 342 -2.22 21.90 34.10
CA ASP A 342 -1.30 22.30 33.03
C ASP A 342 -2.02 22.56 31.70
N LEU A 343 -3.19 23.19 31.75
CA LEU A 343 -3.91 23.63 30.56
C LEU A 343 -3.10 24.67 29.79
N ILE A 344 -3.32 24.76 28.49
CA ILE A 344 -2.76 25.84 27.67
C ILE A 344 -3.42 27.17 28.01
N ALA A 345 -2.65 28.25 27.95
CA ALA A 345 -3.19 29.61 28.00
C ALA A 345 -3.74 29.97 26.62
N LEU A 346 -5.02 30.36 26.58
CA LEU A 346 -5.69 30.81 25.36
C LEU A 346 -5.97 32.32 25.40
N ASP A 347 -6.07 32.91 26.60
CA ASP A 347 -6.22 34.36 26.75
C ASP A 347 -4.90 35.11 26.59
N ALA A 348 -5.00 36.37 26.15
CA ALA A 348 -3.89 37.33 26.13
C ALA A 348 -3.24 37.58 27.51
N ASN A 349 -3.93 37.23 28.60
CA ASN A 349 -3.44 37.37 29.97
C ASN A 349 -2.49 36.24 30.40
N GLY A 350 -2.28 35.22 29.56
CA GLY A 350 -1.44 34.05 29.85
C GLY A 350 -2.13 32.98 30.71
N LEU A 351 -3.45 33.04 30.87
CA LEU A 351 -4.31 32.10 31.58
C LEU A 351 -5.49 31.72 30.66
N SER A 352 -6.50 31.06 31.25
CA SER A 352 -7.78 30.72 30.61
C SER A 352 -8.90 30.76 31.65
N ASP A 353 -10.13 30.81 31.18
CA ASP A 353 -11.39 30.62 31.91
C ASP A 353 -12.02 29.23 31.59
N PRO A 354 -11.37 28.11 31.96
CA PRO A 354 -11.74 26.79 31.45
C PRO A 354 -13.05 26.22 32.03
N PHE A 355 -13.81 25.52 31.18
CA PHE A 355 -14.90 24.63 31.56
C PHE A 355 -14.85 23.33 30.75
N VAL A 356 -15.49 22.28 31.26
CA VAL A 356 -15.51 20.95 30.64
C VAL A 356 -16.91 20.61 30.18
N ILE A 357 -17.06 20.24 28.91
CA ILE A 357 -18.26 19.64 28.33
C ILE A 357 -18.11 18.12 28.38
N ILE A 358 -19.16 17.43 28.81
CA ILE A 358 -19.23 15.98 28.99
C ILE A 358 -20.31 15.44 28.05
N GLU A 359 -19.90 14.57 27.13
CA GLU A 359 -20.78 13.98 26.13
C GLU A 359 -20.66 12.46 26.12
N LEU A 360 -21.78 11.76 25.94
CA LEU A 360 -21.77 10.32 25.69
C LEU A 360 -21.81 10.07 24.18
N CYS A 361 -20.83 9.34 23.68
CA CYS A 361 -20.63 9.11 22.26
C CYS A 361 -20.60 7.61 21.92
N PRO A 362 -21.01 7.23 20.70
CA PRO A 362 -21.57 8.07 19.65
C PRO A 362 -23.04 8.45 19.89
N HIS A 363 -23.53 9.52 19.25
CA HIS A 363 -24.88 10.06 19.48
C HIS A 363 -25.99 9.04 19.17
N HIS A 364 -25.88 8.27 18.09
CA HIS A 364 -26.87 7.23 17.76
C HIS A 364 -26.97 6.11 18.81
N VAL A 365 -25.94 5.90 19.64
CA VAL A 365 -26.00 4.97 20.78
C VAL A 365 -26.68 5.63 21.98
N PHE A 366 -26.55 6.95 22.15
CA PHE A 366 -27.10 7.73 23.27
C PHE A 366 -28.01 8.89 22.83
N PRO A 367 -29.04 8.65 21.99
CA PRO A 367 -29.75 9.73 21.28
C PRO A 367 -30.55 10.66 22.20
N MET A 368 -30.99 10.15 23.36
CA MET A 368 -31.78 10.93 24.33
C MET A 368 -30.91 11.61 25.40
N VAL A 369 -29.61 11.37 25.40
CA VAL A 369 -28.69 11.91 26.41
C VAL A 369 -28.19 13.28 25.95
N LYS A 370 -28.45 14.30 26.77
CA LYS A 370 -27.92 15.65 26.53
C LYS A 370 -26.52 15.78 27.11
N SER A 371 -25.68 16.59 26.47
CA SER A 371 -24.40 17.00 27.01
C SER A 371 -24.60 17.81 28.30
N GLN A 372 -23.65 17.69 29.22
CA GLN A 372 -23.61 18.46 30.46
C GLN A 372 -22.26 19.20 30.53
N ARG A 373 -22.18 20.27 31.33
CA ARG A 373 -20.94 21.04 31.46
C ARG A 373 -20.69 21.49 32.89
N THR A 374 -19.42 21.66 33.23
CA THR A 374 -19.00 22.25 34.51
C THR A 374 -19.24 23.75 34.54
N GLN A 375 -19.09 24.34 35.73
CA GLN A 375 -18.94 25.77 35.86
C GLN A 375 -17.61 26.24 35.25
N VAL A 376 -17.61 27.49 34.80
CA VAL A 376 -16.42 28.19 34.32
C VAL A 376 -15.55 28.57 35.51
N LYS A 377 -14.24 28.31 35.43
CA LYS A 377 -13.27 28.69 36.48
C LYS A 377 -12.37 29.79 35.94
N ALA A 378 -12.50 30.99 36.48
CA ALA A 378 -11.81 32.14 35.91
C ALA A 378 -10.29 32.13 36.16
N LYS A 379 -9.52 32.55 35.15
CA LYS A 379 -8.09 32.89 35.21
C LYS A 379 -7.23 31.81 35.85
N THR A 380 -7.33 30.59 35.35
CA THR A 380 -6.54 29.47 35.86
C THR A 380 -6.24 28.43 34.79
N LEU A 381 -5.02 27.88 34.84
CA LEU A 381 -4.61 26.71 34.05
C LEU A 381 -4.73 25.40 34.85
N ASN A 382 -5.16 25.49 36.12
CA ASN A 382 -5.31 24.39 37.04
C ASN A 382 -6.68 24.47 37.75
N PRO A 383 -7.80 24.40 37.00
CA PRO A 383 -9.13 24.54 37.57
C PRO A 383 -9.51 23.35 38.45
N VAL A 384 -10.07 23.64 39.62
CA VAL A 384 -10.73 22.65 40.48
C VAL A 384 -12.24 22.80 40.31
N TYR A 385 -12.88 21.74 39.84
CA TYR A 385 -14.31 21.68 39.58
C TYR A 385 -15.05 21.02 40.74
N ASP A 386 -14.66 19.78 41.08
CA ASP A 386 -15.35 18.91 42.04
C ASP A 386 -16.87 18.83 41.80
N GLU A 387 -17.25 18.65 40.53
CA GLU A 387 -18.64 18.62 40.07
C GLU A 387 -19.05 17.20 39.66
N LEU A 388 -20.19 16.74 40.17
CA LEU A 388 -20.76 15.42 39.90
C LEU A 388 -21.95 15.52 38.93
N PHE A 389 -21.91 14.70 37.89
CA PHE A 389 -22.93 14.59 36.86
C PHE A 389 -23.52 13.19 36.81
N HIS A 390 -24.78 13.10 36.39
CA HIS A 390 -25.51 11.84 36.27
C HIS A 390 -26.13 11.72 34.89
N PHE A 391 -26.00 10.54 34.29
CA PHE A 391 -26.61 10.20 33.01
C PHE A 391 -27.43 8.91 33.14
N SER A 392 -28.73 8.99 32.89
CA SER A 392 -29.60 7.82 32.84
C SER A 392 -29.38 7.08 31.52
N VAL A 393 -28.67 5.94 31.57
CA VAL A 393 -28.28 5.16 30.38
C VAL A 393 -28.35 3.67 30.63
N ALA A 394 -28.88 2.94 29.65
CA ALA A 394 -29.02 1.51 29.76
C ALA A 394 -27.67 0.80 29.68
N HIS A 395 -27.50 -0.27 30.46
CA HIS A 395 -26.26 -1.07 30.49
C HIS A 395 -25.90 -1.59 29.10
N LYS A 396 -26.91 -1.99 28.32
CA LYS A 396 -26.73 -2.46 26.94
C LYS A 396 -26.11 -1.40 26.03
N GLN A 397 -26.45 -0.12 26.20
CA GLN A 397 -25.86 0.98 25.42
C GLN A 397 -24.38 1.15 25.77
N CYS A 398 -24.06 1.08 27.06
CA CYS A 398 -22.69 1.22 27.57
C CYS A 398 -21.76 0.08 27.13
N ARG A 399 -22.31 -1.11 26.84
CA ARG A 399 -21.55 -2.26 26.31
C ARG A 399 -21.25 -2.19 24.81
N ARG A 400 -21.76 -1.20 24.08
CA ARG A 400 -21.42 -1.02 22.67
C ARG A 400 -19.92 -0.72 22.55
N ARG A 401 -19.23 -1.39 21.62
CA ARG A 401 -17.76 -1.35 21.52
C ARG A 401 -17.20 0.07 21.37
N ALA A 402 -17.87 0.91 20.59
CA ALA A 402 -17.47 2.29 20.35
C ALA A 402 -17.96 3.28 21.43
N ALA A 403 -18.71 2.82 22.43
CA ALA A 403 -19.26 3.71 23.44
C ALA A 403 -18.16 4.30 24.33
N CYS A 404 -18.19 5.62 24.50
CA CYS A 404 -17.24 6.36 25.32
C CYS A 404 -17.84 7.65 25.87
N ILE A 405 -17.20 8.21 26.89
CA ILE A 405 -17.40 9.59 27.35
C ILE A 405 -16.36 10.46 26.65
N LEU A 406 -16.78 11.55 26.02
CA LEU A 406 -15.92 12.59 25.51
C LEU A 406 -15.92 13.77 26.49
N PHE A 407 -14.73 14.15 26.95
CA PHE A 407 -14.49 15.34 27.76
C PHE A 407 -13.84 16.40 26.87
N THR A 408 -14.53 17.51 26.64
CA THR A 408 -14.03 18.63 25.84
C THR A 408 -13.78 19.83 26.75
N VAL A 409 -12.52 20.24 26.87
CA VAL A 409 -12.13 21.42 27.64
C VAL A 409 -12.15 22.62 26.70
N MET A 410 -12.94 23.61 27.08
CA MET A 410 -13.12 24.87 26.35
C MET A 410 -12.70 26.03 27.25
N ASP A 411 -12.26 27.11 26.64
CA ASP A 411 -12.08 28.40 27.27
C ASP A 411 -13.31 29.29 27.04
N HIS A 412 -13.75 30.01 28.07
CA HIS A 412 -14.93 30.84 27.97
C HIS A 412 -14.58 32.30 27.65
N ASP A 413 -14.99 32.73 26.46
CA ASP A 413 -14.84 34.11 26.04
C ASP A 413 -16.14 34.90 26.13
N TRP A 414 -16.05 36.11 26.70
CA TRP A 414 -17.20 37.02 26.83
C TRP A 414 -17.50 37.81 25.55
N LEU A 415 -16.48 38.05 24.72
CA LEU A 415 -16.55 38.93 23.53
C LEU A 415 -16.36 38.19 22.20
N SER A 416 -16.04 36.89 22.24
CA SER A 416 -15.78 36.03 21.08
C SER A 416 -16.40 34.64 21.28
N SER A 417 -16.23 33.75 20.29
CA SER A 417 -16.52 32.33 20.45
C SER A 417 -15.53 31.69 21.40
N ASN A 418 -16.00 30.79 22.26
CA ASN A 418 -15.18 29.97 23.13
C ASN A 418 -14.09 29.20 22.35
N ASP A 419 -12.86 29.22 22.88
CA ASP A 419 -11.71 28.54 22.30
C ASP A 419 -11.57 27.09 22.79
N PHE A 420 -11.13 26.19 21.91
CA PHE A 420 -10.94 24.78 22.24
C PHE A 420 -9.57 24.54 22.88
N ALA A 421 -9.52 24.12 24.14
CA ALA A 421 -8.27 23.82 24.82
C ALA A 421 -7.75 22.42 24.44
N GLY A 422 -8.61 21.41 24.53
CA GLY A 422 -8.28 20.02 24.21
C GLY A 422 -9.39 19.06 24.62
N GLU A 423 -9.27 17.81 24.19
CA GLU A 423 -10.24 16.76 24.49
C GLU A 423 -9.59 15.48 25.02
N ALA A 424 -10.35 14.75 25.82
CA ALA A 424 -9.99 13.42 26.31
C ALA A 424 -11.17 12.46 26.13
N VAL A 425 -10.89 11.24 25.72
CA VAL A 425 -11.90 10.18 25.57
C VAL A 425 -11.78 9.20 26.72
N MET A 426 -12.90 8.66 27.21
CA MET A 426 -12.99 7.56 28.15
C MET A 426 -13.89 6.43 27.63
N PRO A 427 -13.32 5.31 27.13
CA PRO A 427 -14.06 4.11 26.77
C PRO A 427 -14.93 3.62 27.92
N MET A 428 -16.18 3.27 27.60
CA MET A 428 -17.13 2.76 28.61
C MET A 428 -16.62 1.47 29.26
N ASN A 429 -15.89 0.62 28.54
CA ASN A 429 -15.35 -0.63 29.08
C ASN A 429 -14.29 -0.46 30.19
N LEU A 430 -13.83 0.76 30.47
CA LEU A 430 -12.91 1.03 31.58
C LEU A 430 -13.62 1.55 32.84
N ILE A 431 -14.93 1.77 32.77
CA ILE A 431 -15.70 2.33 33.87
C ILE A 431 -16.10 1.22 34.85
N CYS A 432 -15.78 1.43 36.12
CA CYS A 432 -16.17 0.54 37.21
C CYS A 432 -17.69 0.34 37.26
N GLY A 433 -18.15 -0.89 37.50
CA GLY A 433 -19.58 -1.24 37.55
C GLY A 433 -20.21 -1.62 36.20
N LEU A 434 -19.51 -1.47 35.06
CA LEU A 434 -20.00 -1.98 33.77
C LEU A 434 -19.59 -3.43 33.48
N ASN A 435 -18.42 -3.86 33.95
CA ASN A 435 -17.86 -5.21 33.71
C ASN A 435 -17.87 -6.13 34.94
N GLU A 436 -18.06 -5.58 36.15
CA GLU A 436 -17.97 -6.31 37.41
C GLU A 436 -19.34 -6.39 38.10
N LEU A 437 -19.58 -7.50 38.82
CA LEU A 437 -20.71 -7.65 39.73
C LEU A 437 -20.45 -6.76 40.95
N GLU A 438 -21.10 -5.59 40.96
CA GLU A 438 -21.23 -4.64 42.10
C GLU A 438 -19.94 -4.30 42.88
N VAL A 439 -19.39 -3.11 42.59
CA VAL A 439 -18.39 -2.51 43.48
C VAL A 439 -19.10 -2.03 44.77
N SER A 440 -18.87 -2.71 45.89
CA SER A 440 -19.33 -2.26 47.20
C SER A 440 -18.78 -0.86 47.51
N GLY A 441 -19.66 0.12 47.74
CA GLY A 441 -19.31 1.49 48.16
C GLY A 441 -19.34 2.59 47.09
N GLY A 442 -19.74 2.29 45.84
CA GLY A 442 -20.00 3.29 44.80
C GLY A 442 -18.80 4.20 44.47
N LEU A 443 -19.08 5.45 44.10
CA LEU A 443 -18.07 6.45 43.66
C LEU A 443 -16.95 6.69 44.68
N LYS A 444 -17.21 6.47 45.98
CA LYS A 444 -16.25 6.69 47.08
C LYS A 444 -15.04 5.75 47.00
N ASN A 445 -15.21 4.58 46.39
CA ASN A 445 -14.14 3.58 46.25
C ASN A 445 -13.51 3.59 44.85
N VAL A 446 -13.95 4.46 43.95
CA VAL A 446 -13.40 4.58 42.59
C VAL A 446 -12.17 5.50 42.61
N GLN A 447 -11.06 4.97 42.10
CA GLN A 447 -9.84 5.75 41.96
C GLN A 447 -9.97 6.78 40.82
N PRO A 448 -9.47 8.03 41.01
CA PRO A 448 -9.40 9.01 39.93
C PRO A 448 -8.61 8.47 38.74
N THR A 449 -9.17 8.66 37.54
CA THR A 449 -8.48 8.42 36.27
C THR A 449 -8.00 9.74 35.71
N VAL A 450 -6.69 9.83 35.45
CA VAL A 450 -6.08 10.99 34.79
C VAL A 450 -6.03 10.74 33.29
N LEU A 451 -6.68 11.61 32.52
CA LEU A 451 -6.72 11.57 31.06
C LEU A 451 -5.91 12.74 30.50
N LYS A 452 -5.00 12.45 29.58
CA LYS A 452 -4.26 13.49 28.85
C LYS A 452 -5.16 14.13 27.81
N LEU A 453 -5.14 15.45 27.72
CA LEU A 453 -5.86 16.19 26.70
C LEU A 453 -5.12 16.08 25.37
N THR A 454 -5.85 16.04 24.27
CA THR A 454 -5.30 15.99 22.92
C THR A 454 -6.06 16.98 22.05
N ARG A 455 -5.46 17.41 20.94
CA ARG A 455 -6.19 18.08 19.87
C ARG A 455 -6.25 17.11 18.68
N PRO A 456 -7.37 17.00 17.95
CA PRO A 456 -7.47 16.16 16.77
C PRO A 456 -6.31 16.43 15.79
N LYS A 457 -5.50 15.41 15.46
CA LYS A 457 -4.49 15.54 14.38
C LYS A 457 -5.18 15.27 13.05
N ALA A 458 -5.08 16.20 12.11
CA ALA A 458 -5.77 16.16 10.82
C ALA A 458 -5.51 14.88 9.98
N ASN A 459 -4.42 14.14 10.18
CA ASN A 459 -4.01 13.10 9.22
C ASN A 459 -4.65 11.71 9.38
N ASN A 460 -5.07 11.28 10.58
CA ASN A 460 -5.57 9.91 10.78
C ASN A 460 -7.10 9.79 10.67
N VAL A 461 -7.81 10.90 10.74
CA VAL A 461 -9.29 10.97 10.68
C VAL A 461 -9.79 11.22 9.25
N LYS A 462 -8.87 11.57 8.34
CA LYS A 462 -9.19 12.03 6.98
C LYS A 462 -10.01 11.04 6.18
N SER A 463 -9.74 9.74 6.27
CA SER A 463 -10.46 8.74 5.45
C SER A 463 -11.92 8.61 5.88
N ILE A 464 -12.19 8.42 7.18
CA ILE A 464 -13.56 8.31 7.70
C ILE A 464 -14.31 9.62 7.51
N LEU A 465 -13.66 10.77 7.75
CA LEU A 465 -14.28 12.07 7.52
C LEU A 465 -14.62 12.31 6.06
N LYS A 466 -13.68 12.04 5.14
CA LYS A 466 -13.92 12.15 3.70
C LYS A 466 -15.13 11.30 3.28
N MET A 467 -15.25 10.09 3.83
CA MET A 467 -16.39 9.20 3.55
C MET A 467 -17.71 9.76 4.11
N LEU A 468 -17.70 10.33 5.32
CA LEU A 468 -18.89 10.95 5.93
C LEU A 468 -19.28 12.26 5.23
N GLU A 469 -18.31 13.06 4.75
CA GLU A 469 -18.56 14.31 4.03
C GLU A 469 -19.32 14.10 2.71
N GLY A 470 -19.08 12.96 2.04
CA GLY A 470 -19.77 12.60 0.81
C GLY A 470 -21.21 12.10 1.01
N ARG A 471 -21.65 11.84 2.24
CA ARG A 471 -22.97 11.25 2.50
C ARG A 471 -24.04 12.30 2.69
N MET A 472 -25.19 12.13 2.03
CA MET A 472 -26.32 13.06 2.10
C MET A 472 -27.28 12.80 3.26
N ASP A 473 -27.07 11.75 4.06
CA ASP A 473 -27.92 11.45 5.19
C ASP A 473 -27.71 12.45 6.35
N LYS A 474 -28.79 12.68 7.11
CA LYS A 474 -28.82 13.70 8.16
C LYS A 474 -27.80 13.45 9.27
N GLU A 475 -27.58 12.20 9.66
CA GLU A 475 -26.65 11.84 10.74
C GLU A 475 -25.21 12.18 10.32
N ALA A 476 -24.82 11.82 9.09
CA ALA A 476 -23.49 12.15 8.56
C ALA A 476 -23.28 13.67 8.46
N GLN A 477 -24.25 14.39 7.90
CA GLN A 477 -24.17 15.84 7.73
C GLN A 477 -24.09 16.57 9.08
N GLU A 478 -24.88 16.18 10.08
CA GLU A 478 -24.80 16.75 11.43
C GLU A 478 -23.48 16.43 12.11
N PHE A 479 -22.97 15.20 11.98
CA PHE A 479 -21.70 14.79 12.55
C PHE A 479 -20.52 15.58 11.96
N VAL A 480 -20.45 15.67 10.63
CA VAL A 480 -19.44 16.46 9.91
C VAL A 480 -19.52 17.94 10.30
N LYS A 481 -20.74 18.50 10.38
CA LYS A 481 -20.94 19.89 10.79
C LYS A 481 -20.37 20.16 12.18
N ARG A 482 -20.67 19.30 13.16
CA ARG A 482 -20.14 19.44 14.54
C ARG A 482 -18.62 19.40 14.57
N LEU A 483 -18.00 18.52 13.79
CA LEU A 483 -16.53 18.44 13.72
C LEU A 483 -15.92 19.69 13.08
N LYS A 484 -16.51 20.23 12.02
CA LYS A 484 -16.08 21.49 11.40
C LYS A 484 -16.24 22.70 12.33
N GLU A 485 -17.31 22.72 13.13
CA GLU A 485 -17.50 23.75 14.17
C GLU A 485 -16.43 23.65 15.25
N MET A 486 -16.09 22.44 15.68
CA MET A 486 -15.00 22.21 16.63
C MET A 486 -13.64 22.63 16.06
N GLU A 487 -13.34 22.34 14.78
CA GLU A 487 -12.12 22.80 14.11
C GLU A 487 -12.03 24.33 14.07
N LYS A 488 -13.14 25.04 13.86
CA LYS A 488 -13.15 26.51 13.92
C LYS A 488 -12.78 27.04 15.31
N CYS A 489 -13.26 26.38 16.37
CA CYS A 489 -12.93 26.73 17.75
C CYS A 489 -11.48 26.42 18.14
N MET A 490 -10.73 25.63 17.36
CA MET A 490 -9.32 25.34 17.66
C MET A 490 -8.38 26.51 17.35
N GLY A 491 -8.87 27.52 16.60
CA GLY A 491 -8.04 28.57 16.02
C GLY A 491 -7.06 28.01 14.98
N SER A 492 -6.47 28.87 14.15
CA SER A 492 -5.35 28.47 13.29
C SER A 492 -4.11 28.26 14.15
N ALA A 493 -3.95 27.05 14.69
CA ALA A 493 -2.73 26.62 15.38
C ALA A 493 -1.86 25.83 14.40
N ASP A 494 -0.89 26.55 13.81
CA ASP A 494 0.23 26.14 12.94
C ASP A 494 -0.07 25.47 11.60
#